data_AF-A0A6V7KAL7-F1
#
_entry.id   AF-A0A6V7KAL7-F1
#
_cell.length_a   1.000
_cell.length_b   1.000
_cell.length_c   1.000
_cell.angle_alpha   90.00
_cell.angle_beta   90.00
_cell.angle_gamma   90.00
#
_symmetry.space_group_name_H-M   'P 1'
#
loop_
_entity.id
_entity.type
_entity.pdbx_description
1 polymer ?
#
loop_
_entity_poly.entity_id
_entity_poly.type
_entity_poly.pdbx_seq_one_letter_code
_entity_poly.pdbx_strand_id
1 'polypeptide(L)'
;LPEDVEWSSELETDLCLLWDMAAEKDVILFLVENQFLSIAEYVLSVSKNDRLTEIIVGLIGNLCCQPSVIPQIAERGELTESLLNLLVSNDTETLVQLMRVLQAAAWNLQRQNYSEKWLEHWTQCKFMGHTLIFILKSSTNENLLIATLKLIQAITTIEAGDGNLFAHIFDMKELLLALLESFAQLIPSESNDDIHTSTETKVIESWLEILSKILELSAGNIHEIVDNHKPVIDALARILEPYKVPENLKMSALEEHTIIGYIYQTVELINWFQKSRFNIDAGTISIILEIMFQLQT
;
A
#
# COMPACT_ATOMS: atom_id res chain seq x y z
N LEU A 1 -3.86 31.61 -9.72
CA LEU A 1 -4.89 31.60 -10.76
C LEU A 1 -5.39 33.02 -10.82
N PRO A 2 -5.16 33.75 -11.93
CA PRO A 2 -5.81 35.03 -12.14
C PRO A 2 -7.32 34.84 -11.96
N GLU A 3 -8.00 35.87 -11.47
CA GLU A 3 -9.35 35.83 -10.85
C GLU A 3 -10.49 35.24 -11.71
N ASP A 4 -10.24 34.78 -12.96
CA ASP A 4 -11.29 34.40 -13.92
C ASP A 4 -11.12 33.04 -14.64
N VAL A 5 -10.21 32.14 -14.21
CA VAL A 5 -10.24 30.75 -14.73
C VAL A 5 -11.20 29.93 -13.87
N GLU A 6 -12.49 30.04 -14.18
CA GLU A 6 -13.54 29.22 -13.58
C GLU A 6 -13.41 27.77 -14.09
N TRP A 7 -13.62 26.80 -13.19
CA TRP A 7 -13.62 25.39 -13.56
C TRP A 7 -14.66 25.12 -14.64
N SER A 8 -14.23 24.59 -15.79
CA SER A 8 -15.08 24.34 -16.95
C SER A 8 -14.84 22.95 -17.53
N SER A 9 -15.81 22.43 -18.28
CA SER A 9 -15.68 21.13 -18.95
C SER A 9 -14.56 21.12 -20.00
N GLU A 10 -14.28 22.28 -20.62
CA GLU A 10 -13.18 22.43 -21.57
C GLU A 10 -11.84 22.33 -20.86
N LEU A 11 -11.67 23.05 -19.75
CA LEU A 11 -10.47 22.97 -18.92
C LEU A 11 -10.25 21.56 -18.37
N GLU A 12 -11.30 20.89 -17.91
CA GLU A 12 -11.22 19.49 -17.47
C GLU A 12 -10.75 18.59 -18.60
N THR A 13 -11.32 18.73 -19.79
CA THR A 13 -10.95 17.94 -20.97
C THR A 13 -9.47 18.15 -21.32
N ASP A 14 -9.00 19.39 -21.36
CA ASP A 14 -7.62 19.73 -21.67
C ASP A 14 -6.65 19.17 -20.62
N LEU A 15 -7.00 19.27 -19.33
CA LEU A 15 -6.18 18.73 -18.24
C LEU A 15 -6.17 17.20 -18.23
N CYS A 16 -7.28 16.53 -18.58
CA CYS A 16 -7.31 15.08 -18.73
C CYS A 16 -6.43 14.63 -19.90
N LEU A 17 -6.50 15.31 -21.06
CA LEU A 17 -5.61 15.05 -22.18
C LEU A 17 -4.15 15.22 -21.78
N LEU A 18 -3.83 16.28 -21.03
CA LEU A 18 -2.48 16.48 -20.52
C LEU A 18 -2.04 15.36 -19.57
N TRP A 19 -2.95 14.91 -18.69
CA TRP A 19 -2.69 13.80 -17.77
C TRP A 19 -2.37 12.50 -18.53
N ASP A 20 -3.16 12.16 -19.55
CA ASP A 20 -2.92 10.99 -20.41
C ASP A 20 -1.57 11.09 -21.14
N MET A 21 -1.26 12.25 -21.71
CA MET A 21 0.02 12.49 -22.40
C MET A 21 1.22 12.43 -21.44
N ALA A 22 1.04 12.82 -20.18
CA ALA A 22 2.10 12.81 -19.17
C ALA A 22 2.55 11.39 -18.76
N ALA A 23 2.05 10.33 -19.39
CA ALA A 23 2.69 9.01 -19.32
C ALA A 23 4.02 8.96 -20.10
N GLU A 24 4.18 9.83 -21.10
CA GLU A 24 5.36 9.88 -21.95
C GLU A 24 6.50 10.71 -21.34
N LYS A 25 7.71 10.16 -21.38
CA LYS A 25 8.89 10.78 -20.76
C LYS A 25 9.14 12.21 -21.26
N ASP A 26 9.00 12.45 -22.56
CA ASP A 26 9.28 13.77 -23.15
C ASP A 26 8.26 14.82 -22.69
N VAL A 27 7.00 14.43 -22.47
CA VAL A 27 5.97 15.30 -21.93
C VAL A 27 6.24 15.62 -20.46
N ILE A 28 6.67 14.63 -19.67
CA ILE A 28 7.08 14.84 -18.28
C ILE A 28 8.22 15.86 -18.20
N LEU A 29 9.26 15.70 -19.01
CA LEU A 29 10.40 16.62 -19.03
C LEU A 29 9.96 18.03 -19.45
N PHE A 30 9.13 18.15 -20.48
CA PHE A 30 8.57 19.42 -20.92
C PHE A 30 7.78 20.11 -19.80
N LEU A 31 6.94 19.39 -19.06
CA LEU A 31 6.17 19.95 -17.94
C LEU A 31 7.07 20.46 -16.81
N VAL A 32 8.11 19.70 -16.47
CA VAL A 32 9.08 20.10 -15.44
C VAL A 32 9.86 21.34 -15.88
N GLU A 33 10.33 21.39 -17.12
CA GLU A 33 11.01 22.56 -17.71
C GLU A 33 10.12 23.81 -17.72
N ASN A 34 8.80 23.63 -17.88
CA ASN A 34 7.81 24.71 -17.89
C ASN A 34 7.17 24.96 -16.52
N GLN A 35 7.89 24.65 -15.42
CA GLN A 35 7.51 25.00 -14.04
C GLN A 35 6.17 24.42 -13.57
N PHE A 36 5.75 23.27 -14.11
CA PHE A 36 4.49 22.64 -13.69
C PHE A 36 4.42 22.42 -12.17
N LEU A 37 5.53 22.05 -11.51
CA LEU A 37 5.54 21.86 -10.05
C LEU A 37 5.13 23.12 -9.27
N SER A 38 5.52 24.31 -9.73
CA SER A 38 5.11 25.58 -9.11
C SER A 38 3.63 25.88 -9.37
N ILE A 39 3.11 25.50 -10.55
CA ILE A 39 1.67 25.62 -10.86
C ILE A 39 0.86 24.68 -9.96
N ALA A 40 1.31 23.43 -9.84
CA ALA A 40 0.67 22.42 -9.03
C ALA A 40 0.64 22.80 -7.54
N GLU A 41 1.76 23.30 -6.99
CA GLU A 41 1.83 23.83 -5.63
C GLU A 41 0.79 24.93 -5.40
N TYR A 42 0.73 25.91 -6.30
CA TYR A 42 -0.28 26.96 -6.21
C TYR A 42 -1.71 26.40 -6.28
N VAL A 43 -2.01 25.51 -7.24
CA VAL A 43 -3.36 24.96 -7.41
C VAL A 43 -3.78 24.16 -6.18
N LEU A 44 -2.91 23.31 -5.64
CA LEU A 44 -3.21 22.54 -4.43
C LEU A 44 -3.43 23.43 -3.20
N SER A 45 -2.79 24.60 -3.12
CA SER A 45 -2.97 25.55 -2.02
C SER A 45 -4.32 26.30 -2.05
N VAL A 46 -4.99 26.39 -3.21
CA VAL A 46 -6.22 27.21 -3.36
C VAL A 46 -7.44 26.45 -3.87
N SER A 47 -7.25 25.28 -4.49
CA SER A 47 -8.34 24.52 -5.11
C SER A 47 -9.34 24.04 -4.05
N LYS A 48 -10.62 24.18 -4.39
CA LYS A 48 -11.74 23.55 -3.67
C LYS A 48 -12.50 22.56 -4.54
N ASN A 49 -11.98 22.28 -5.74
CA ASN A 49 -12.61 21.40 -6.70
C ASN A 49 -11.87 20.06 -6.65
N ASP A 50 -12.57 19.02 -6.19
CA ASP A 50 -11.99 17.68 -5.98
C ASP A 50 -11.45 17.11 -7.29
N ARG A 51 -12.16 17.30 -8.42
CA ARG A 51 -11.73 16.83 -9.74
C ARG A 51 -10.45 17.51 -10.23
N LEU A 52 -10.34 18.83 -10.05
CA LEU A 52 -9.10 19.56 -10.36
C LEU A 52 -7.95 19.04 -9.50
N THR A 53 -8.18 18.89 -8.19
CA THR A 53 -7.17 18.37 -7.25
C THR A 53 -6.72 16.97 -7.65
N GLU A 54 -7.66 16.07 -7.95
CA GLU A 54 -7.40 14.72 -8.44
C GLU A 54 -6.49 14.74 -9.68
N ILE A 55 -6.84 15.54 -10.70
CA ILE A 55 -6.06 15.61 -11.95
C ILE A 55 -4.65 16.15 -11.70
N ILE A 56 -4.49 17.18 -10.87
CA ILE A 56 -3.17 17.73 -10.55
C ILE A 56 -2.31 16.72 -9.79
N VAL A 57 -2.87 16.02 -8.81
CA VAL A 57 -2.14 14.96 -8.08
C VAL A 57 -1.81 13.79 -9.01
N GLY A 58 -2.73 13.43 -9.91
CA GLY A 58 -2.52 12.43 -10.93
C GLY A 58 -1.38 12.76 -11.89
N LEU A 59 -1.31 14.02 -12.34
CA LEU A 59 -0.20 14.56 -13.13
C LEU A 59 1.12 14.47 -12.35
N ILE A 60 1.15 14.90 -11.08
CA ILE A 60 2.34 14.76 -10.22
C ILE A 60 2.75 13.28 -10.11
N GLY A 61 1.79 12.36 -9.95
CA GLY A 61 2.03 10.92 -9.92
C GLY A 61 2.72 10.41 -11.19
N ASN A 62 2.29 10.89 -12.36
CA ASN A 62 2.95 10.59 -13.62
C ASN A 62 4.35 11.20 -13.72
N LEU A 63 4.55 12.44 -13.25
CA LEU A 63 5.89 13.06 -13.23
C LEU A 63 6.88 12.26 -12.36
N CYS A 64 6.40 11.65 -11.27
CA CYS A 64 7.21 10.81 -10.39
C CYS A 64 7.76 9.54 -11.07
N CYS A 65 7.25 9.16 -12.25
CA CYS A 65 7.86 8.11 -13.07
C CYS A 65 9.27 8.46 -13.55
N GLN A 66 9.66 9.74 -13.52
CA GLN A 66 11.04 10.17 -13.72
C GLN A 66 11.76 10.28 -12.37
N PRO A 67 12.77 9.44 -12.07
CA PRO A 67 13.44 9.42 -10.77
C PRO A 67 14.07 10.76 -10.35
N SER A 68 14.40 11.63 -11.31
CA SER A 68 14.92 12.97 -11.06
C SER A 68 13.88 13.96 -10.52
N VAL A 69 12.59 13.69 -10.68
CA VAL A 69 11.50 14.58 -10.24
C VAL A 69 11.14 14.37 -8.77
N ILE A 70 11.22 13.13 -8.27
CA ILE A 70 10.82 12.80 -6.89
C ILE A 70 11.58 13.64 -5.84
N PRO A 71 12.91 13.85 -5.95
CA PRO A 71 13.62 14.75 -5.03
C PRO A 71 13.20 16.21 -5.19
N GLN A 72 12.89 16.67 -6.41
CA GLN A 72 12.48 18.07 -6.65
C GLN A 72 11.16 18.41 -5.96
N ILE A 73 10.25 17.43 -5.84
CA ILE A 73 9.02 17.60 -5.06
C ILE A 73 9.37 17.73 -3.58
N ALA A 74 10.22 16.86 -3.05
CA ALA A 74 10.62 16.88 -1.63
C ALA A 74 11.27 18.20 -1.19
N GLU A 75 12.09 18.80 -2.07
CA GLU A 75 12.72 20.11 -1.83
C GLU A 75 11.72 21.27 -1.84
N ARG A 76 10.52 21.08 -2.42
CA ARG A 76 9.41 22.03 -2.38
C ARG A 76 8.55 21.72 -1.16
N GLY A 77 8.91 22.33 -0.04
CA GLY A 77 8.24 22.11 1.25
C GLY A 77 6.73 22.34 1.20
N GLU A 78 6.28 23.45 0.59
CA GLU A 78 4.85 23.79 0.49
C GLU A 78 4.08 22.79 -0.39
N LEU A 79 4.64 22.38 -1.53
CA LEU A 79 4.05 21.33 -2.36
C LEU A 79 3.96 19.99 -1.61
N THR A 80 5.03 19.59 -0.94
CA THR A 80 5.05 18.33 -0.18
C THR A 80 4.06 18.35 0.99
N GLU A 81 3.98 19.45 1.72
CA GLU A 81 3.00 19.65 2.79
C GLU A 81 1.57 19.60 2.24
N SER A 82 1.31 20.26 1.11
CA SER A 82 0.01 20.21 0.44
C SER A 82 -0.38 18.79 0.05
N LEU A 83 0.54 18.01 -0.52
CA LEU A 83 0.32 16.60 -0.85
C LEU A 83 0.01 15.76 0.40
N LEU A 84 0.77 15.94 1.48
CA LEU A 84 0.53 15.21 2.73
C LEU A 84 -0.80 15.57 3.38
N ASN A 85 -1.21 16.84 3.29
CA ASN A 85 -2.51 17.30 3.78
C ASN A 85 -3.69 16.68 3.00
N LEU A 86 -3.50 16.22 1.76
CA LEU A 86 -4.53 15.51 1.02
C LEU A 86 -4.85 14.11 1.59
N LEU A 87 -4.04 13.57 2.51
CA LEU A 87 -4.36 12.30 3.19
C LEU A 87 -5.72 12.38 3.91
N VAL A 88 -6.14 13.56 4.38
CA VAL A 88 -7.45 13.76 5.03
C VAL A 88 -8.56 14.17 4.06
N SER A 89 -8.32 14.06 2.74
CA SER A 89 -9.36 14.27 1.73
C SER A 89 -10.49 13.25 1.87
N ASN A 90 -11.71 13.68 1.56
CA ASN A 90 -12.87 12.78 1.44
C ASN A 90 -13.04 12.24 0.01
N ASP A 91 -12.27 12.75 -0.95
CA ASP A 91 -12.33 12.33 -2.34
C ASP A 91 -11.45 11.10 -2.57
N THR A 92 -12.10 9.96 -2.83
CA THR A 92 -11.44 8.66 -3.01
C THR A 92 -10.45 8.67 -4.18
N GLU A 93 -10.80 9.31 -5.29
CA GLU A 93 -9.94 9.31 -6.49
C GLU A 93 -8.66 10.12 -6.25
N THR A 94 -8.77 11.27 -5.58
CA THR A 94 -7.61 12.06 -5.10
C THR A 94 -6.72 11.22 -4.20
N LEU A 95 -7.30 10.48 -3.24
CA LEU A 95 -6.53 9.61 -2.35
C LEU A 95 -5.80 8.50 -3.12
N VAL A 96 -6.44 7.89 -4.13
CA VAL A 96 -5.80 6.88 -4.99
C VAL A 96 -4.58 7.47 -5.71
N GLN A 97 -4.70 8.68 -6.28
CA GLN A 97 -3.56 9.35 -6.92
C GLN A 97 -2.48 9.73 -5.92
N LEU A 98 -2.86 10.19 -4.73
CA LEU A 98 -1.92 10.50 -3.66
C LEU A 98 -1.11 9.27 -3.23
N MET A 99 -1.75 8.11 -3.07
CA MET A 99 -1.05 6.86 -2.75
C MET A 99 0.02 6.54 -3.79
N ARG A 100 -0.23 6.79 -5.09
CA ARG A 100 0.79 6.61 -6.15
C ARG A 100 1.99 7.54 -5.96
N VAL A 101 1.75 8.82 -5.64
CA VAL A 101 2.83 9.79 -5.36
C VAL A 101 3.65 9.36 -4.14
N LEU A 102 2.99 8.96 -3.06
CA LEU A 102 3.66 8.52 -1.83
C LEU A 102 4.42 7.20 -2.03
N GLN A 103 3.92 6.27 -2.85
CA GLN A 103 4.67 5.06 -3.22
C GLN A 103 5.94 5.40 -4.01
N ALA A 104 5.90 6.39 -4.90
CA ALA A 104 7.10 6.85 -5.60
C ALA A 104 8.11 7.50 -4.62
N ALA A 105 7.63 8.25 -3.64
CA ALA A 105 8.46 8.78 -2.55
C ALA A 105 9.08 7.65 -1.70
N ALA A 106 8.31 6.63 -1.30
CA ALA A 106 8.82 5.44 -0.60
C ALA A 106 9.93 4.75 -1.41
N TRP A 107 9.70 4.54 -2.71
CA TRP A 107 10.70 3.95 -3.60
C TRP A 107 11.96 4.81 -3.70
N ASN A 108 11.84 6.14 -3.67
CA ASN A 108 13.00 7.02 -3.61
C ASN A 108 13.80 6.80 -2.33
N LEU A 109 13.13 6.75 -1.16
CA LEU A 109 13.74 6.53 0.16
C LEU A 109 14.46 5.17 0.28
N GLN A 110 14.03 4.14 -0.46
CA GLN A 110 14.67 2.82 -0.45
C GLN A 110 16.01 2.77 -1.23
N ARG A 111 16.37 3.81 -2.00
CA ARG A 111 17.58 3.81 -2.85
C ARG A 111 18.80 4.35 -2.12
N GLN A 112 19.98 3.77 -2.32
CA GLN A 112 21.23 4.12 -1.58
C GLN A 112 21.72 5.59 -1.62
N ASN A 113 21.10 6.50 -2.39
CA ASN A 113 21.49 7.92 -2.51
C ASN A 113 20.25 8.84 -2.59
N TYR A 114 19.30 8.67 -1.67
CA TYR A 114 18.04 9.40 -1.65
C TYR A 114 18.15 10.79 -1.03
N SER A 115 17.19 11.68 -1.32
CA SER A 115 17.07 12.95 -0.59
C SER A 115 16.36 12.69 0.74
N GLU A 116 17.01 13.02 1.85
CA GLU A 116 16.46 12.87 3.20
C GLU A 116 15.19 13.73 3.42
N LYS A 117 14.86 14.65 2.50
CA LYS A 117 13.68 15.52 2.63
C LYS A 117 12.36 14.79 2.71
N TRP A 118 12.15 13.74 1.92
CA TRP A 118 10.94 12.93 2.05
C TRP A 118 10.83 12.28 3.43
N LEU A 119 11.96 11.82 3.98
CA LEU A 119 12.01 11.22 5.31
C LEU A 119 11.72 12.26 6.40
N GLU A 120 12.28 13.48 6.29
CA GLU A 120 11.97 14.61 7.18
C GLU A 120 10.46 14.90 7.19
N HIS A 121 9.86 15.08 6.01
CA HIS A 121 8.43 15.38 5.86
C HIS A 121 7.53 14.28 6.44
N TRP A 122 7.84 13.01 6.16
CA TRP A 122 7.05 11.88 6.67
C TRP A 122 7.17 11.73 8.18
N THR A 123 8.36 11.95 8.74
CA THR A 123 8.60 11.94 10.20
C THR A 123 7.87 13.09 10.89
N GLN A 124 7.69 14.23 10.23
CA GLN A 124 6.94 15.38 10.75
C GLN A 124 5.42 15.23 10.60
N CYS A 125 4.94 14.42 9.64
CA CYS A 125 3.52 14.18 9.40
C CYS A 125 2.89 13.23 10.43
N LYS A 126 2.55 13.75 11.61
CA LYS A 126 2.08 12.94 12.76
C LYS A 126 0.74 12.23 12.57
N PHE A 127 -0.09 12.67 11.62
CA PHE A 127 -1.37 12.04 11.35
C PHE A 127 -1.31 10.95 10.27
N MET A 128 -0.18 10.80 9.56
CA MET A 128 -0.06 9.86 8.43
C MET A 128 -0.47 8.43 8.82
N GLY A 129 0.11 7.88 9.89
CA GLY A 129 -0.18 6.51 10.31
C GLY A 129 -1.66 6.30 10.66
N HIS A 130 -2.22 7.22 11.44
CA HIS A 130 -3.65 7.18 11.81
C HIS A 130 -4.56 7.22 10.58
N THR A 131 -4.27 8.08 9.60
CA THR A 131 -5.08 8.21 8.40
C THR A 131 -4.98 6.98 7.50
N LEU A 132 -3.79 6.41 7.31
CA LEU A 132 -3.62 5.17 6.53
C LEU A 132 -4.33 3.97 7.20
N ILE A 133 -4.25 3.87 8.53
CA ILE A 133 -5.01 2.88 9.32
C ILE A 133 -6.52 3.09 9.12
N PHE A 134 -6.99 4.34 9.18
CA PHE A 134 -8.40 4.66 8.99
C PHE A 134 -8.90 4.25 7.59
N ILE A 135 -8.10 4.50 6.54
CA ILE A 135 -8.42 4.09 5.17
C ILE A 135 -8.56 2.57 5.08
N LEU A 136 -7.59 1.79 5.58
CA LEU A 136 -7.66 0.33 5.58
C LEU A 136 -8.89 -0.20 6.32
N LYS A 137 -9.28 0.46 7.41
CA LYS A 137 -10.40 0.04 8.25
C LYS A 137 -11.77 0.42 7.68
N SER A 138 -11.86 1.50 6.91
CA SER A 138 -13.16 2.15 6.64
C SER A 138 -13.50 2.31 5.17
N SER A 139 -12.51 2.27 4.27
CA SER A 139 -12.77 2.35 2.83
C SER A 139 -13.41 1.06 2.33
N THR A 140 -14.41 1.20 1.44
CA THR A 140 -14.98 0.10 0.65
C THR A 140 -14.51 0.15 -0.80
N ASN A 141 -13.60 1.05 -1.15
CA ASN A 141 -13.02 1.15 -2.48
C ASN A 141 -11.76 0.27 -2.56
N GLU A 142 -11.83 -0.80 -3.35
CA GLU A 142 -10.73 -1.78 -3.49
C GLU A 142 -9.44 -1.13 -3.98
N ASN A 143 -9.51 -0.23 -4.96
CA ASN A 143 -8.32 0.44 -5.51
C ASN A 143 -7.58 1.24 -4.43
N LEU A 144 -8.33 1.97 -3.59
CA LEU A 144 -7.76 2.73 -2.49
C LEU A 144 -7.17 1.81 -1.42
N LEU A 145 -7.85 0.71 -1.06
CA LEU A 145 -7.33 -0.28 -0.11
C LEU A 145 -6.01 -0.89 -0.61
N ILE A 146 -5.98 -1.34 -1.86
CA ILE A 146 -4.78 -1.95 -2.48
C ILE A 146 -3.64 -0.93 -2.55
N ALA A 147 -3.91 0.31 -2.96
CA ALA A 147 -2.89 1.36 -3.04
C ALA A 147 -2.34 1.73 -1.65
N THR A 148 -3.20 1.72 -0.63
CA THR A 148 -2.80 1.96 0.76
C THR A 148 -1.95 0.82 1.31
N LEU A 149 -2.34 -0.44 1.06
CA LEU A 149 -1.54 -1.62 1.44
C LEU A 149 -0.14 -1.57 0.80
N LYS A 150 -0.05 -1.27 -0.49
CA LYS A 150 1.25 -1.14 -1.18
C LYS A 150 2.13 -0.04 -0.60
N LEU A 151 1.55 1.10 -0.23
CA LEU A 151 2.29 2.17 0.44
C LEU A 151 2.82 1.70 1.80
N ILE A 152 1.97 1.08 2.62
CA ILE A 152 2.36 0.57 3.95
C ILE A 152 3.44 -0.50 3.83
N GLN A 153 3.30 -1.44 2.88
CA GLN A 153 4.31 -2.43 2.54
C GLN A 153 5.64 -1.76 2.20
N ALA A 154 5.64 -0.74 1.34
CA ALA A 154 6.87 -0.02 0.99
C ALA A 154 7.52 0.67 2.21
N ILE A 155 6.73 1.15 3.17
CA ILE A 155 7.24 1.77 4.41
C ILE A 155 7.99 0.74 5.29
N THR A 156 7.62 -0.54 5.24
CA THR A 156 8.23 -1.59 6.11
C THR A 156 9.75 -1.72 5.98
N THR A 157 10.33 -1.30 4.86
CA THR A 157 11.76 -1.44 4.55
C THR A 157 12.55 -0.13 4.64
N ILE A 158 11.89 0.98 5.00
CA ILE A 158 12.53 2.30 5.07
C ILE A 158 13.13 2.51 6.46
N GLU A 159 14.44 2.72 6.50
CA GLU A 159 15.16 3.07 7.73
C GLU A 159 15.02 4.56 8.07
N ALA A 160 14.89 4.88 9.35
CA ALA A 160 14.72 6.23 9.89
C ALA A 160 15.52 6.40 11.18
N GLY A 161 16.71 7.03 11.09
CA GLY A 161 17.55 7.29 12.25
C GLY A 161 18.11 6.02 12.87
N ASP A 162 17.70 5.72 14.11
CA ASP A 162 18.11 4.54 14.89
C ASP A 162 17.14 3.34 14.79
N GLY A 163 16.07 3.47 14.00
CA GLY A 163 15.10 2.40 13.77
C GLY A 163 14.48 2.46 12.38
N ASN A 164 13.33 1.81 12.22
CA ASN A 164 12.60 1.75 10.97
C ASN A 164 11.40 2.72 10.98
N LEU A 165 11.16 3.39 9.85
CA LEU A 165 10.09 4.39 9.70
C LEU A 165 8.70 3.81 10.01
N PHE A 166 8.47 2.55 9.68
CA PHE A 166 7.24 1.83 9.98
C PHE A 166 6.89 1.86 11.47
N ALA A 167 7.88 1.64 12.34
CA ALA A 167 7.70 1.69 13.79
C ALA A 167 7.43 3.10 14.31
N HIS A 168 7.91 4.13 13.60
CA HIS A 168 7.69 5.53 13.98
C HIS A 168 6.28 6.01 13.63
N ILE A 169 5.72 5.51 12.53
CA ILE A 169 4.46 6.01 11.97
C ILE A 169 3.24 5.28 12.55
N PHE A 170 3.33 3.98 12.79
CA PHE A 170 2.16 3.15 13.06
C PHE A 170 2.06 2.68 14.52
N ASP A 171 0.84 2.74 15.06
CA ASP A 171 0.46 1.90 16.19
C ASP A 171 0.24 0.47 15.69
N MET A 172 1.06 -0.46 16.17
CA MET A 172 1.07 -1.85 15.68
C MET A 172 -0.24 -2.58 15.92
N LYS A 173 -0.94 -2.27 17.02
CA LYS A 173 -2.20 -2.92 17.38
C LYS A 173 -3.33 -2.41 16.50
N GLU A 174 -3.44 -1.09 16.35
CA GLU A 174 -4.44 -0.48 15.48
C GLU A 174 -4.21 -0.87 14.02
N LEU A 175 -2.95 -0.93 13.58
CA LEU A 175 -2.59 -1.36 12.23
C LEU A 175 -2.97 -2.82 11.98
N LEU A 176 -2.69 -3.74 12.91
CA LEU A 176 -3.08 -5.15 12.77
C LEU A 176 -4.59 -5.30 12.58
N LEU A 177 -5.39 -4.57 13.36
CA LEU A 177 -6.86 -4.62 13.25
C LEU A 177 -7.35 -4.08 11.91
N ALA A 178 -6.79 -2.96 11.43
CA ALA A 178 -7.14 -2.42 10.12
C ALA A 178 -6.67 -3.30 8.96
N LEU A 179 -5.51 -3.95 9.11
CA LEU A 179 -4.96 -4.90 8.16
C LEU A 179 -5.87 -6.13 8.02
N LEU A 180 -6.45 -6.63 9.12
CA LEU A 180 -7.45 -7.71 9.09
C LEU A 180 -8.76 -7.30 8.42
N GLU A 181 -9.24 -6.08 8.70
CA GLU A 181 -10.47 -5.56 8.10
C GLU A 181 -10.34 -5.42 6.58
N SER A 182 -9.25 -4.79 6.11
CA SER A 182 -8.99 -4.66 4.67
C SER A 182 -8.81 -6.01 3.97
N PHE A 183 -8.19 -6.99 4.64
CA PHE A 183 -8.06 -8.35 4.10
C PHE A 183 -9.39 -9.04 3.94
N ALA A 184 -10.29 -8.93 4.92
CA ALA A 184 -11.61 -9.55 4.85
C ALA A 184 -12.45 -9.00 3.68
N GLN A 185 -12.24 -7.73 3.31
CA GLN A 185 -12.86 -7.09 2.15
C GLN A 185 -12.22 -7.52 0.82
N LEU A 186 -10.89 -7.57 0.75
CA LEU A 186 -10.15 -7.83 -0.49
C LEU A 186 -10.02 -9.31 -0.83
N ILE A 187 -10.03 -10.19 0.17
CA ILE A 187 -9.92 -11.65 0.02
C ILE A 187 -11.20 -12.28 0.60
N PRO A 188 -12.26 -12.43 -0.21
CA PRO A 188 -13.54 -12.92 0.25
C PRO A 188 -13.45 -14.36 0.77
N SER A 189 -14.36 -14.73 1.68
CA SER A 189 -14.40 -16.10 2.27
C SER A 189 -15.12 -17.12 1.38
N GLU A 190 -15.64 -16.71 0.23
CA GLU A 190 -16.45 -17.58 -0.63
C GLU A 190 -15.55 -18.64 -1.26
N SER A 191 -15.73 -19.87 -0.80
CA SER A 191 -15.02 -21.05 -1.27
C SER A 191 -15.43 -21.38 -2.70
N ASN A 192 -14.81 -20.71 -3.66
CA ASN A 192 -14.56 -21.37 -4.92
C ASN A 192 -13.24 -22.11 -4.74
N ASP A 193 -13.19 -23.38 -5.13
CA ASP A 193 -11.95 -24.17 -5.19
C ASP A 193 -11.00 -23.61 -6.29
N ASP A 194 -11.11 -22.32 -6.64
CA ASP A 194 -10.32 -21.61 -7.62
C ASP A 194 -9.12 -20.95 -6.92
N ILE A 195 -7.98 -20.92 -7.60
CA ILE A 195 -6.78 -20.21 -7.12
C ILE A 195 -7.03 -18.71 -7.01
N HIS A 196 -6.28 -18.05 -6.13
CA HIS A 196 -6.31 -16.59 -5.99
C HIS A 196 -5.97 -15.92 -7.33
N THR A 197 -6.75 -14.91 -7.70
CA THR A 197 -6.48 -14.07 -8.87
C THR A 197 -5.13 -13.35 -8.76
N SER A 198 -4.65 -12.80 -9.88
CA SER A 198 -3.41 -12.00 -9.88
C SER A 198 -3.49 -10.77 -8.96
N THR A 199 -4.68 -10.19 -8.79
CA THR A 199 -4.89 -9.07 -7.87
C THR A 199 -4.85 -9.52 -6.42
N GLU A 200 -5.57 -10.59 -6.08
CA GLU A 200 -5.57 -11.18 -4.73
C GLU A 200 -4.17 -11.64 -4.32
N THR A 201 -3.42 -12.26 -5.22
CA THR A 201 -2.02 -12.66 -4.97
C THR A 201 -1.15 -11.48 -4.54
N LYS A 202 -1.24 -10.33 -5.24
CA LYS A 202 -0.50 -9.12 -4.87
C LYS A 202 -0.95 -8.56 -3.52
N VAL A 203 -2.25 -8.63 -3.22
CA VAL A 203 -2.79 -8.22 -1.92
C VAL A 203 -2.23 -9.12 -0.82
N ILE A 204 -2.23 -10.43 -1.03
CA ILE A 204 -1.71 -11.43 -0.10
C ILE A 204 -0.22 -11.20 0.17
N GLU A 205 0.59 -10.98 -0.86
CA GLU A 205 2.02 -10.65 -0.71
C GLU A 205 2.22 -9.40 0.15
N SER A 206 1.57 -8.29 -0.19
CA SER A 206 1.64 -7.05 0.61
C SER A 206 1.18 -7.28 2.05
N TRP A 207 0.09 -8.01 2.24
CA TRP A 207 -0.49 -8.27 3.56
C TRP A 207 0.43 -9.12 4.44
N LEU A 208 1.01 -10.19 3.88
CA LEU A 208 1.92 -11.06 4.60
C LEU A 208 3.22 -10.35 4.99
N GLU A 209 3.76 -9.48 4.12
CA GLU A 209 4.94 -8.67 4.45
C GLU A 209 4.67 -7.69 5.59
N ILE A 210 3.54 -6.98 5.55
CA ILE A 210 3.14 -6.05 6.62
C ILE A 210 2.92 -6.83 7.92
N LEU A 211 2.21 -7.95 7.89
CA LEU A 211 1.99 -8.79 9.06
C LEU A 211 3.32 -9.29 9.63
N SER A 212 4.21 -9.83 8.80
CA SER A 212 5.55 -10.25 9.23
C SER A 212 6.29 -9.12 9.95
N LYS A 213 6.24 -7.89 9.41
CA LYS A 213 6.91 -6.75 10.02
C LYS A 213 6.30 -6.34 11.36
N ILE A 214 4.96 -6.36 11.49
CA ILE A 214 4.26 -6.13 12.76
C ILE A 214 4.73 -7.15 13.81
N LEU A 215 4.78 -8.43 13.46
CA LEU A 215 5.15 -9.51 14.37
C LEU A 215 6.64 -9.45 14.77
N GLU A 216 7.52 -9.12 13.82
CA GLU A 216 8.95 -8.94 14.06
C GLU A 216 9.20 -7.83 15.10
N LEU A 217 8.61 -6.66 14.89
CA LEU A 217 8.79 -5.50 15.77
C LEU A 217 8.09 -5.67 17.12
N SER A 218 7.05 -6.49 17.19
CA SER A 218 6.26 -6.73 18.39
C SER A 218 6.63 -8.02 19.13
N ALA A 219 7.73 -8.69 18.76
CA ALA A 219 8.09 -10.00 19.31
C ALA A 219 8.22 -9.99 20.86
N GLY A 220 8.65 -8.86 21.45
CA GLY A 220 8.79 -8.71 22.90
C GLY A 220 7.47 -8.55 23.67
N ASN A 221 6.40 -8.11 23.02
CA ASN A 221 5.10 -7.81 23.64
C ASN A 221 3.92 -8.35 22.80
N ILE A 222 4.13 -9.44 22.07
CA ILE A 222 3.17 -9.90 21.06
C ILE A 222 1.76 -10.14 21.60
N HIS A 223 1.62 -10.62 22.83
CA HIS A 223 0.30 -10.88 23.43
C HIS A 223 -0.50 -9.60 23.76
N GLU A 224 0.15 -8.43 23.77
CA GLU A 224 -0.55 -7.14 23.90
C GLU A 224 -1.10 -6.65 22.56
N ILE A 225 -0.33 -6.90 21.49
CA ILE A 225 -0.67 -6.56 20.10
C ILE A 225 -1.72 -7.51 19.54
N VAL A 226 -1.50 -8.82 19.70
CA VAL A 226 -2.41 -9.89 19.29
C VAL A 226 -3.16 -10.41 20.53
N ASP A 227 -4.18 -9.67 20.96
CA ASP A 227 -5.06 -10.09 22.06
C ASP A 227 -6.04 -11.19 21.62
N ASN A 228 -6.47 -11.15 20.36
CA ASN A 228 -7.26 -12.20 19.71
C ASN A 228 -6.57 -12.67 18.42
N HIS A 229 -5.87 -13.80 18.49
CA HIS A 229 -5.16 -14.38 17.34
C HIS A 229 -6.08 -15.03 16.31
N LYS A 230 -7.32 -15.38 16.69
CA LYS A 230 -8.20 -16.17 15.82
C LYS A 230 -8.45 -15.52 14.44
N PRO A 231 -8.78 -14.22 14.34
CA PRO A 231 -8.92 -13.56 13.03
C PRO A 231 -7.66 -13.61 12.16
N VAL A 232 -6.47 -13.57 12.77
CA VAL A 232 -5.20 -13.68 12.04
C VAL A 232 -5.01 -15.10 11.50
N ILE A 233 -5.28 -16.11 12.32
CA ILE A 233 -5.20 -17.52 11.90
C ILE A 233 -6.25 -17.82 10.82
N ASP A 234 -7.49 -17.33 10.98
CA ASP A 234 -8.55 -17.50 9.99
C ASP A 234 -8.18 -16.84 8.64
N ALA A 235 -7.51 -15.68 8.66
CA ALA A 235 -7.00 -15.03 7.46
C ALA A 235 -5.87 -15.84 6.80
N LEU A 236 -4.90 -16.33 7.58
CA LEU A 236 -3.82 -17.18 7.07
C LEU A 236 -4.36 -18.50 6.49
N ALA A 237 -5.35 -19.12 7.14
CA ALA A 237 -6.02 -20.31 6.63
C ALA A 237 -6.75 -20.03 5.30
N ARG A 238 -7.41 -18.88 5.18
CA ARG A 238 -8.08 -18.45 3.94
C ARG A 238 -7.12 -18.32 2.77
N ILE A 239 -5.88 -17.88 3.01
CA ILE A 239 -4.84 -17.83 1.96
C ILE A 239 -4.52 -19.25 1.45
N LEU A 240 -4.45 -20.23 2.36
CA LEU A 240 -4.09 -21.61 2.03
C LEU A 240 -5.26 -22.45 1.47
N GLU A 241 -6.50 -22.05 1.72
CA GLU A 241 -7.70 -22.84 1.43
C GLU A 241 -7.77 -23.37 -0.01
N PRO A 242 -7.49 -22.58 -1.08
CA PRO A 242 -7.55 -23.10 -2.45
C PRO A 242 -6.51 -24.19 -2.75
N TYR A 243 -5.43 -24.24 -1.98
CA TYR A 243 -4.27 -25.10 -2.24
C TYR A 243 -4.34 -26.45 -1.55
N LYS A 244 -5.40 -26.71 -0.79
CA LYS A 244 -5.75 -28.07 -0.37
C LYS A 244 -6.13 -28.96 -1.56
N VAL A 245 -6.53 -28.35 -2.69
CA VAL A 245 -6.89 -29.04 -3.92
C VAL A 245 -5.61 -29.40 -4.71
N PRO A 246 -5.32 -30.69 -4.97
CA PRO A 246 -4.08 -31.13 -5.61
C PRO A 246 -3.80 -30.48 -6.97
N GLU A 247 -4.84 -30.25 -7.77
CA GLU A 247 -4.73 -29.66 -9.10
C GLU A 247 -4.22 -28.21 -9.03
N ASN A 248 -4.76 -27.42 -8.10
CA ASN A 248 -4.37 -26.03 -7.89
C ASN A 248 -2.92 -25.91 -7.44
N LEU A 249 -2.51 -26.76 -6.51
CA LEU A 249 -1.13 -26.75 -6.01
C LEU A 249 -0.13 -27.17 -7.09
N LYS A 250 -0.48 -28.18 -7.91
CA LYS A 250 0.36 -28.61 -9.05
C LYS A 250 0.47 -27.53 -10.12
N MET A 251 -0.64 -26.89 -10.47
CA MET A 251 -0.66 -25.77 -11.43
C MET A 251 0.26 -24.64 -10.94
N SER A 252 0.14 -24.27 -9.67
CA SER A 252 0.94 -23.24 -9.03
C SER A 252 2.44 -23.57 -9.02
N ALA A 253 2.79 -24.82 -8.72
CA ALA A 253 4.18 -25.27 -8.70
C ALA A 253 4.85 -25.29 -10.08
N LEU A 254 4.07 -25.43 -11.16
CA LEU A 254 4.56 -25.51 -12.53
C LEU A 254 4.60 -24.15 -13.23
N GLU A 255 3.67 -23.24 -12.92
CA GLU A 255 3.43 -22.05 -13.74
C GLU A 255 3.61 -20.71 -12.97
N GLU A 256 3.55 -20.70 -11.64
CA GLU A 256 3.57 -19.46 -10.85
C GLU A 256 4.42 -19.55 -9.56
N HIS A 257 5.72 -19.26 -9.68
CA HIS A 257 6.65 -19.28 -8.53
C HIS A 257 6.25 -18.36 -7.37
N THR A 258 5.52 -17.28 -7.65
CA THR A 258 4.98 -16.35 -6.63
C THR A 258 3.98 -17.02 -5.70
N ILE A 259 3.15 -17.94 -6.23
CA ILE A 259 2.17 -18.67 -5.41
C ILE A 259 2.84 -19.52 -4.34
N ILE A 260 3.86 -20.28 -4.73
CA ILE A 260 4.64 -21.09 -3.79
C ILE A 260 5.32 -20.22 -2.73
N GLY A 261 5.77 -19.02 -3.11
CA GLY A 261 6.36 -18.04 -2.21
C GLY A 261 5.44 -17.64 -1.06
N TYR A 262 4.23 -17.18 -1.36
CA TYR A 262 3.30 -16.77 -0.30
C TYR A 262 2.70 -17.95 0.46
N ILE A 263 2.52 -19.14 -0.16
CA ILE A 263 2.11 -20.36 0.56
C ILE A 263 3.15 -20.68 1.65
N TYR A 264 4.43 -20.70 1.26
CA TYR A 264 5.52 -20.95 2.20
C TYR A 264 5.56 -19.92 3.33
N GLN A 265 5.47 -18.62 3.00
CA GLN A 265 5.44 -17.54 4.00
C GLN A 265 4.25 -17.67 4.95
N THR A 266 3.07 -18.04 4.44
CA THR A 266 1.86 -18.24 5.24
C THR A 266 2.03 -19.40 6.23
N VAL A 267 2.58 -20.53 5.79
CA VAL A 267 2.88 -21.68 6.67
C VAL A 267 3.91 -21.30 7.73
N GLU A 268 4.95 -20.56 7.37
CA GLU A 268 5.95 -20.08 8.33
C GLU A 268 5.37 -19.14 9.39
N LEU A 269 4.44 -18.26 9.00
CA LEU A 269 3.73 -17.41 9.95
C LEU A 269 2.83 -18.22 10.91
N ILE A 270 2.09 -19.21 10.41
CA ILE A 270 1.28 -20.09 11.26
C ILE A 270 2.18 -20.86 12.26
N ASN A 271 3.31 -21.40 11.77
CA ASN A 271 4.32 -22.04 12.61
C ASN A 271 4.91 -21.08 13.66
N TRP A 272 5.12 -19.81 13.29
CA TRP A 272 5.53 -18.77 14.22
C TRP A 272 4.50 -18.55 15.33
N PHE A 273 3.21 -18.43 14.98
CA PHE A 273 2.13 -18.31 15.98
C PHE A 273 2.10 -19.50 16.94
N GLN A 274 2.27 -20.71 16.42
CA GLN A 274 2.34 -21.92 17.25
C GLN A 274 3.53 -21.89 18.22
N LYS A 275 4.72 -21.49 17.75
CA LYS A 275 5.93 -21.33 18.59
C LYS A 275 5.77 -20.23 19.64
N SER A 276 5.02 -19.18 19.30
CA SER A 276 4.64 -18.08 20.20
C SER A 276 3.48 -18.43 21.14
N ARG A 277 3.13 -19.72 21.26
CA ARG A 277 2.10 -20.26 22.18
C ARG A 277 0.67 -19.79 21.90
N PHE A 278 0.38 -19.36 20.69
CA PHE A 278 -1.00 -19.19 20.24
C PHE A 278 -1.60 -20.54 19.85
N ASN A 279 -2.91 -20.67 20.01
CA ASN A 279 -3.61 -21.89 19.64
C ASN A 279 -3.87 -21.90 18.14
N ILE A 280 -3.56 -22.99 17.45
CA ILE A 280 -3.90 -23.18 16.04
C ILE A 280 -5.02 -24.21 15.99
N ASP A 281 -6.13 -23.88 15.33
CA ASP A 281 -7.26 -24.79 15.23
C ASP A 281 -6.93 -26.00 14.33
N ALA A 282 -7.64 -27.10 14.55
CA ALA A 282 -7.42 -28.34 13.82
C ALA A 282 -7.70 -28.22 12.31
N GLY A 283 -8.59 -27.30 11.89
CA GLY A 283 -8.89 -27.06 10.48
C GLY A 283 -7.67 -26.49 9.77
N THR A 284 -7.09 -25.42 10.31
CA THR A 284 -5.84 -24.83 9.79
C THR A 284 -4.70 -25.84 9.73
N ILE A 285 -4.54 -26.68 10.76
CA ILE A 285 -3.53 -27.75 10.76
C ILE A 285 -3.80 -28.79 9.65
N SER A 286 -5.07 -29.16 9.41
CA SER A 286 -5.45 -30.08 8.34
C SER A 286 -5.03 -29.55 6.97
N ILE A 287 -5.31 -28.28 6.69
CA ILE A 287 -4.95 -27.63 5.42
C ILE A 287 -3.44 -27.70 5.18
N ILE A 288 -2.63 -27.36 6.20
CA ILE A 288 -1.17 -27.42 6.10
C ILE A 288 -0.69 -28.85 5.82
N LEU A 289 -1.23 -29.85 6.53
CA LEU A 289 -0.85 -31.25 6.35
C LEU A 289 -1.22 -31.76 4.95
N GLU A 290 -2.38 -31.36 4.42
CA GLU A 290 -2.82 -31.70 3.07
C GLU A 290 -1.87 -31.12 2.01
N ILE A 291 -1.52 -29.82 2.12
CA ILE A 291 -0.55 -29.17 1.23
C ILE A 291 0.83 -29.85 1.32
N MET A 292 1.33 -30.10 2.53
CA MET A 292 2.63 -30.75 2.73
C MET A 292 2.70 -32.17 2.17
N PHE A 293 1.62 -32.95 2.34
CA PHE A 293 1.53 -34.30 1.80
C PHE A 293 1.58 -34.29 0.27
N GLN A 294 0.86 -33.35 -0.36
CA GLN A 294 0.82 -33.21 -1.82
C GLN A 294 2.16 -32.76 -2.41
N LEU A 295 2.95 -31.93 -1.71
CA LEU A 295 4.29 -31.53 -2.16
C LEU A 295 5.34 -32.67 -2.08
N GLN A 296 5.06 -33.73 -1.32
CA GLN A 296 5.97 -34.89 -1.19
C GLN A 296 5.70 -35.99 -2.22
N THR A 297 4.55 -35.96 -2.89
CA THR A 297 4.09 -36.93 -3.91
C THR A 297 4.26 -36.43 -5.33
#